data_AF-A0A376PWZ1-F1
#
_entry.id   AF-A0A376PWZ1-F1
#
_cell.length_a   1.000
_cell.length_b   1.000
_cell.length_c   1.000
_cell.angle_alpha   90.00
_cell.angle_beta   90.00
_cell.angle_gamma   90.00
#
_symmetry.space_group_name_H-M   'P 1'
#
loop_
_entity.id
_entity.type
_entity.pdbx_description
1 polymer ?
#
loop_
_entity_poly.entity_id
_entity_poly.type
_entity_poly.pdbx_seq_one_letter_code
_entity_poly.pdbx_strand_id
1 'polypeptide(L)'
;MIIYLHGFDSNSPGNHEKVLQLQFIDPDVRLISYSTRHPKHDMQHLLKEVDKMLQLNVDERPLICGVGLGGYWAERIGFLCDIRQVIFNPNLFPYENMEGKIDRPEEYADIATKCVTNFREKNRDRCLVICRVMMKRLTASGHLKSCIIITRLSGTKSRRTNSRISPRIYSALKRSKPSGKCPRRIR
;
A
#
# COMPACT_ATOMS: atom_id res chain seq x y z
N MET A 1 9.32 13.98 -6.13
CA MET A 1 8.82 13.31 -4.90
C MET A 1 8.58 11.81 -5.10
N ILE A 2 9.17 11.01 -4.21
CA ILE A 2 9.00 9.55 -4.12
C ILE A 2 8.52 9.17 -2.72
N ILE A 3 7.32 8.59 -2.60
CA ILE A 3 6.76 8.12 -1.32
C ILE A 3 7.17 6.65 -1.13
N TYR A 4 7.87 6.33 -0.04
CA TYR A 4 8.30 4.97 0.27
C TYR A 4 7.50 4.35 1.42
N LEU A 5 6.95 3.17 1.17
CA LEU A 5 6.25 2.35 2.15
C LEU A 5 7.06 1.09 2.50
N HIS A 6 7.44 0.99 3.76
CA HIS A 6 8.27 -0.11 4.26
C HIS A 6 7.50 -1.43 4.38
N GLY A 7 8.23 -2.54 4.50
CA GLY A 7 7.67 -3.88 4.71
C GLY A 7 7.33 -4.16 6.17
N PHE A 8 6.87 -5.38 6.43
CA PHE A 8 6.64 -5.88 7.78
C PHE A 8 7.93 -5.86 8.62
N ASP A 9 7.79 -5.60 9.92
CA ASP A 9 8.90 -5.55 10.90
C ASP A 9 10.03 -4.56 10.55
N SER A 10 9.76 -3.56 9.71
CA SER A 10 10.75 -2.54 9.36
C SER A 10 10.92 -1.45 10.42
N ASN A 11 10.10 -1.46 11.48
CA ASN A 11 10.22 -0.57 12.63
C ASN A 11 10.98 -1.22 13.80
N SER A 12 11.46 -2.47 13.66
CA SER A 12 12.26 -3.12 14.70
C SER A 12 13.66 -2.50 14.78
N PRO A 13 14.32 -2.54 15.96
CA PRO A 13 15.67 -2.05 16.14
C PRO A 13 16.62 -2.65 15.09
N GLY A 14 17.42 -1.81 14.42
CA GLY A 14 18.33 -2.21 13.33
C GLY A 14 17.72 -2.24 11.92
N ASN A 15 16.44 -2.60 11.77
CA ASN A 15 15.75 -2.46 10.47
C ASN A 15 15.31 -1.02 10.23
N HIS A 16 14.88 -0.32 11.29
CA HIS A 16 14.47 1.08 11.22
C HIS A 16 15.60 1.98 10.68
N GLU A 17 16.85 1.75 11.12
CA GLU A 17 18.02 2.49 10.66
C GLU A 17 18.25 2.30 9.15
N LYS A 18 18.14 1.07 8.64
CA LYS A 18 18.26 0.77 7.20
C LYS A 18 17.20 1.47 6.37
N VAL A 19 15.99 1.60 6.91
CA VAL A 19 14.89 2.29 6.23
C VAL A 19 15.09 3.80 6.25
N LEU A 20 15.57 4.37 7.35
CA LEU A 20 15.94 5.78 7.43
C LEU A 20 17.09 6.13 6.48
N GLN A 21 18.04 5.22 6.27
CA GLN A 21 19.12 5.39 5.31
C GLN A 21 18.63 5.68 3.88
N LEU A 22 17.45 5.18 3.49
CA LEU A 22 16.86 5.46 2.18
C LEU A 22 16.53 6.94 1.97
N GLN A 23 16.24 7.69 3.04
CA GLN A 23 16.00 9.13 2.94
C GLN A 23 17.26 9.91 2.56
N PHE A 24 18.45 9.36 2.83
CA PHE A 24 19.72 9.98 2.48
C PHE A 24 20.20 9.65 1.06
N ILE A 25 19.54 8.70 0.38
CA ILE A 25 19.88 8.34 -1.00
C ILE A 25 19.44 9.43 -1.97
N ASP A 26 18.30 10.06 -1.72
CA ASP A 26 17.76 11.11 -2.59
C ASP A 26 16.83 12.06 -1.79
N PRO A 27 16.99 13.38 -1.91
CA PRO A 27 16.20 14.37 -1.19
C PRO A 27 14.70 14.36 -1.52
N ASP A 28 14.27 13.69 -2.59
CA ASP A 28 12.86 13.53 -2.97
C ASP A 28 12.17 12.36 -2.27
N VAL A 29 12.91 11.49 -1.57
CA VAL A 29 12.36 10.35 -0.86
C VAL A 29 11.64 10.81 0.40
N ARG A 30 10.39 10.38 0.54
CA ARG A 30 9.50 10.62 1.69
C ARG A 30 9.09 9.28 2.27
N LEU A 31 9.64 8.94 3.42
CA LEU A 31 9.24 7.75 4.18
C LEU A 31 7.94 8.03 4.92
N ILE A 32 6.97 7.12 4.83
CA ILE A 32 5.83 7.08 5.74
C ILE A 32 6.00 5.87 6.64
N SER A 33 6.18 6.10 7.94
CA SER A 33 6.20 5.03 8.94
C SER A 33 4.76 4.72 9.38
N TYR A 34 4.45 3.43 9.46
CA TYR A 34 3.14 2.89 9.87
C TYR A 34 3.32 1.55 10.60
N SER A 35 2.29 1.05 11.27
CA SER A 35 2.48 -0.03 12.26
C SER A 35 2.82 -1.38 11.63
N THR A 36 2.27 -1.68 10.44
CA THR A 36 2.26 -2.99 9.76
C THR A 36 1.48 -4.08 10.48
N ARG A 37 0.86 -3.76 11.63
CA ARG A 37 0.14 -4.71 12.50
C ARG A 37 -1.36 -4.50 12.50
N HIS A 38 -1.83 -3.27 12.28
CA HIS A 38 -3.23 -2.89 12.44
C HIS A 38 -3.80 -2.35 11.12
N PRO A 39 -4.32 -3.20 10.23
CA PRO A 39 -4.55 -2.84 8.82
C PRO A 39 -5.53 -1.69 8.62
N LYS A 40 -6.63 -1.65 9.39
CA LYS A 40 -7.59 -0.53 9.32
C LYS A 40 -6.98 0.81 9.75
N HIS A 41 -6.20 0.79 10.82
CA HIS A 41 -5.52 1.99 11.31
C HIS A 41 -4.45 2.44 10.30
N ASP A 42 -3.65 1.51 9.82
CA ASP A 42 -2.61 1.76 8.82
C ASP A 42 -3.20 2.35 7.53
N MET A 43 -4.31 1.82 7.03
CA MET A 43 -4.98 2.38 5.86
C MET A 43 -5.39 3.84 6.05
N GLN A 44 -6.00 4.17 7.19
CA GLN A 44 -6.46 5.54 7.49
C GLN A 44 -5.28 6.50 7.62
N HIS A 45 -4.22 6.08 8.32
CA HIS A 45 -3.00 6.83 8.50
C HIS A 45 -2.30 7.09 7.15
N LEU A 46 -2.10 6.04 6.35
CA LEU A 46 -1.45 6.13 5.04
C LEU A 46 -2.21 7.05 4.07
N LEU A 47 -3.54 6.93 3.99
CA LEU A 47 -4.35 7.83 3.15
C LEU A 47 -4.19 9.29 3.57
N LYS A 48 -4.20 9.57 4.88
CA LYS A 48 -4.08 10.93 5.40
C LYS A 48 -2.70 11.53 5.13
N GLU A 49 -1.64 10.78 5.38
CA GLU A 49 -0.27 11.27 5.16
C GLU A 49 0.04 11.45 3.68
N VAL A 50 -0.40 10.53 2.81
CA VAL A 50 -0.23 10.69 1.35
C VAL A 50 -1.02 11.88 0.82
N ASP A 51 -2.28 12.06 1.23
CA ASP A 51 -3.09 13.22 0.82
C ASP A 51 -2.45 14.55 1.25
N LYS A 52 -1.96 14.63 2.49
CA LYS A 52 -1.22 15.78 3.00
C LYS A 52 0.05 16.05 2.17
N MET A 53 0.81 15.03 1.82
CA MET A 53 2.00 15.17 0.98
C MET A 53 1.63 15.68 -0.42
N LEU A 54 0.57 15.16 -1.04
CA LEU A 54 0.14 15.63 -2.36
C LEU A 54 -0.31 17.10 -2.35
N GLN A 55 -0.97 17.56 -1.28
CA GLN A 55 -1.41 18.96 -1.15
C GLN A 55 -0.23 19.93 -0.97
N LEU A 56 0.84 19.48 -0.30
CA LEU A 56 2.02 20.30 -0.01
C LEU A 56 3.07 20.26 -1.13
N ASN A 57 2.97 19.32 -2.08
CA ASN A 57 3.97 19.14 -3.12
C ASN A 57 3.63 19.89 -4.41
N VAL A 58 4.68 20.39 -5.06
CA VAL A 58 4.62 21.09 -6.35
C VAL A 58 4.88 20.12 -7.53
N ASP A 59 5.41 18.93 -7.25
CA ASP A 59 5.77 17.95 -8.28
C ASP A 59 4.53 17.39 -9.00
N GLU A 60 4.52 17.51 -10.33
CA GLU A 60 3.42 17.05 -11.18
C GLU A 60 3.31 15.52 -11.28
N ARG A 61 4.37 14.78 -10.92
CA ARG A 61 4.45 13.33 -11.15
C ARG A 61 4.97 12.57 -9.92
N PRO A 62 4.24 12.56 -8.80
CA PRO A 62 4.63 11.77 -7.65
C PRO A 62 4.66 10.27 -7.97
N LEU A 63 5.60 9.57 -7.33
CA LEU A 63 5.71 8.12 -7.39
C LEU A 63 5.52 7.54 -5.99
N ILE A 64 4.79 6.44 -5.88
CA ILE A 64 4.73 5.65 -4.64
C ILE A 64 5.44 4.31 -4.84
N CYS A 65 6.30 3.95 -3.90
CA CYS A 65 7.02 2.69 -3.91
C CYS A 65 6.82 1.91 -2.62
N GLY A 66 6.86 0.57 -2.73
CA GLY A 66 6.62 -0.31 -1.60
C GLY A 66 7.37 -1.62 -1.72
N VAL A 67 7.84 -2.14 -0.59
CA VAL A 67 8.58 -3.40 -0.49
C VAL A 67 7.84 -4.40 0.40
N GLY A 68 7.68 -5.65 -0.04
CA GLY A 68 7.01 -6.68 0.77
C GLY A 68 5.57 -6.28 1.10
N LEU A 69 5.24 -6.18 2.40
CA LEU A 69 3.94 -5.69 2.85
C LEU A 69 3.67 -4.23 2.45
N GLY A 70 4.70 -3.40 2.32
CA GLY A 70 4.55 -2.03 1.77
C GLY A 70 4.06 -2.03 0.33
N GLY A 71 4.33 -3.10 -0.43
CA GLY A 71 3.78 -3.29 -1.78
C GLY A 71 2.26 -3.43 -1.82
N TYR A 72 1.67 -4.11 -0.82
CA TYR A 72 0.21 -4.23 -0.67
C TYR A 72 -0.46 -2.85 -0.56
N TRP A 73 0.15 -1.98 0.26
CA TRP A 73 -0.34 -0.63 0.51
C TRP A 73 -0.04 0.31 -0.65
N ALA A 74 1.16 0.25 -1.23
CA ALA A 74 1.54 1.10 -2.36
C ALA A 74 0.61 0.89 -3.55
N GLU A 75 0.22 -0.35 -3.84
CA GLU A 75 -0.76 -0.68 -4.89
C GLU A 75 -2.12 0.00 -4.63
N ARG A 76 -2.64 -0.10 -3.39
CA ARG A 76 -3.97 0.39 -3.03
C ARG A 76 -4.03 1.90 -2.86
N ILE A 77 -3.10 2.46 -2.10
CA ILE A 77 -3.02 3.89 -1.84
C ILE A 77 -2.67 4.62 -3.14
N GLY A 78 -1.74 4.09 -3.93
CA GLY A 78 -1.41 4.63 -5.23
C GLY A 78 -2.61 4.65 -6.18
N PHE A 79 -3.41 3.58 -6.20
CA PHE A 79 -4.66 3.57 -6.96
C PHE A 79 -5.68 4.59 -6.47
N LEU A 80 -5.89 4.69 -5.15
CA LEU A 80 -6.88 5.60 -4.55
C LEU A 80 -6.51 7.08 -4.71
N CYS A 81 -5.20 7.38 -4.72
CA CYS A 81 -4.67 8.74 -4.82
C CYS A 81 -4.20 9.11 -6.24
N ASP A 82 -4.44 8.26 -7.25
CA ASP A 82 -4.03 8.48 -8.64
C ASP A 82 -2.50 8.62 -8.87
N ILE A 83 -1.68 7.99 -8.03
CA ILE A 83 -0.20 8.06 -8.06
C ILE A 83 0.36 6.86 -8.81
N ARG A 84 1.40 7.01 -9.65
CA ARG A 84 2.09 5.86 -10.28
C ARG A 84 2.83 5.04 -9.23
N GLN A 85 2.85 3.72 -9.39
CA GLN A 85 3.38 2.82 -8.37
C GLN A 85 4.55 1.97 -8.87
N VAL A 86 5.54 1.73 -8.01
CA VAL A 86 6.61 0.74 -8.22
C VAL A 86 6.70 -0.15 -6.99
N ILE A 87 6.45 -1.45 -7.13
CA ILE A 87 6.43 -2.37 -5.99
C ILE A 87 7.48 -3.48 -6.16
N PHE A 88 8.20 -3.78 -5.07
CA PHE A 88 9.30 -4.73 -5.03
C PHE A 88 8.96 -5.92 -4.15
N ASN A 89 9.04 -7.14 -4.70
CA ASN A 89 8.65 -8.39 -4.05
C ASN A 89 7.38 -8.23 -3.18
N PRO A 90 6.27 -7.73 -3.76
CA PRO A 90 5.10 -7.36 -2.98
C PRO A 90 4.44 -8.60 -2.36
N ASN A 91 3.98 -8.47 -1.12
CA ASN A 91 3.07 -9.42 -0.52
C ASN A 91 1.62 -8.94 -0.72
N LEU A 92 0.97 -9.36 -1.82
CA LEU A 92 -0.37 -8.89 -2.18
C LEU A 92 -1.52 -9.58 -1.44
N PHE A 93 -1.23 -10.66 -0.72
CA PHE A 93 -2.19 -11.51 -0.02
C PHE A 93 -1.75 -11.77 1.44
N PRO A 94 -1.53 -10.71 2.25
CA PRO A 94 -1.05 -10.86 3.62
C PRO A 94 -2.01 -11.67 4.51
N TYR A 95 -3.30 -11.66 4.18
CA TYR A 95 -4.31 -12.46 4.88
C TYR A 95 -4.13 -13.97 4.70
N GLU A 96 -3.41 -14.44 3.65
CA GLU A 96 -3.18 -15.87 3.40
C GLU A 96 -1.85 -16.36 4.00
N ASN A 97 -0.85 -15.48 4.11
CA ASN A 97 0.55 -15.91 4.34
C ASN A 97 1.25 -15.22 5.52
N MET A 98 0.56 -14.37 6.27
CA MET A 98 1.08 -13.70 7.47
C MET A 98 0.28 -14.02 8.74
N GLU A 99 -0.50 -15.12 8.74
CA GLU A 99 -1.16 -15.59 9.96
C GLU A 99 -0.15 -15.78 11.11
N GLY A 100 -0.52 -15.31 12.31
CA GLY A 100 0.35 -15.30 13.48
C GLY A 100 1.45 -14.22 13.50
N LYS A 101 1.62 -13.44 12.42
CA LYS A 101 2.60 -12.32 12.36
C LYS A 101 1.93 -10.95 12.44
N ILE A 102 0.71 -10.82 11.95
CA ILE A 102 -0.09 -9.59 11.94
C ILE A 102 -1.36 -9.79 12.76
N ASP A 103 -1.86 -8.71 13.36
CA ASP A 103 -3.13 -8.78 14.07
C ASP A 103 -4.27 -8.78 13.05
N ARG A 104 -5.21 -9.70 13.22
CA ARG A 104 -6.46 -9.77 12.44
C ARG A 104 -6.24 -9.75 10.92
N PRO A 105 -5.62 -10.79 10.34
CA PRO A 105 -5.39 -10.91 8.90
C PRO A 105 -6.67 -10.74 8.07
N GLU A 106 -7.83 -11.11 8.60
CA GLU A 106 -9.14 -10.91 7.99
C GLU A 106 -9.43 -9.45 7.63
N GLU A 107 -8.83 -8.47 8.33
CA GLU A 107 -9.00 -7.06 8.00
C GLU A 107 -8.37 -6.69 6.65
N TYR A 108 -7.30 -7.38 6.23
CA TYR A 108 -6.75 -7.20 4.90
C TYR A 108 -7.71 -7.73 3.81
N ALA A 109 -8.39 -8.84 4.07
CA ALA A 109 -9.40 -9.38 3.16
C ALA A 109 -10.63 -8.44 3.07
N ASP A 110 -11.09 -7.92 4.20
CA ASP A 110 -12.15 -6.90 4.26
C ASP A 110 -11.81 -5.63 3.46
N ILE A 111 -10.56 -5.17 3.55
CA ILE A 111 -10.10 -4.00 2.80
C ILE A 111 -10.09 -4.33 1.30
N ALA A 112 -9.62 -5.52 0.92
CA ALA A 112 -9.59 -5.95 -0.47
C ALA A 112 -10.99 -6.02 -1.10
N THR A 113 -12.00 -6.48 -0.37
CA THR A 113 -13.39 -6.56 -0.86
C THR A 113 -14.09 -5.20 -0.93
N LYS A 114 -13.69 -4.24 -0.09
CA LYS A 114 -14.20 -2.86 -0.09
C LYS A 114 -13.49 -1.97 -1.12
N CYS A 115 -12.35 -2.39 -1.66
CA CYS A 115 -11.72 -1.73 -2.79
C CYS A 115 -12.59 -1.85 -4.06
N VAL A 116 -12.41 -0.90 -4.98
CA VAL A 116 -13.13 -0.86 -6.26
C VAL A 116 -13.06 -2.21 -6.97
N THR A 117 -14.20 -2.70 -7.48
CA THR A 117 -14.23 -3.96 -8.26
C THR A 117 -13.29 -3.88 -9.46
N ASN A 118 -12.54 -4.97 -9.68
CA ASN A 118 -11.50 -5.09 -10.69
C ASN A 118 -10.45 -3.96 -10.65
N PHE A 119 -10.09 -3.47 -9.46
CA PHE A 119 -9.15 -2.34 -9.37
C PHE A 119 -7.82 -2.61 -10.06
N ARG A 120 -7.30 -3.85 -10.04
CA ARG A 120 -6.03 -4.19 -10.72
C ARG A 120 -6.10 -4.04 -12.22
N GLU A 121 -7.23 -4.37 -12.83
CA GLU A 121 -7.46 -4.13 -14.27
C GLU A 121 -7.55 -2.63 -14.55
N LYS A 122 -8.21 -1.86 -13.67
CA LYS A 122 -8.27 -0.39 -13.77
C LYS A 122 -6.93 0.29 -13.50
N ASN A 123 -6.06 -0.35 -12.72
CA ASN A 123 -4.72 0.11 -12.38
C ASN A 123 -3.66 -0.43 -13.36
N ARG A 124 -4.09 -1.10 -14.44
CA ARG A 124 -3.21 -1.59 -15.49
C ARG A 124 -2.37 -0.42 -16.04
N ASP A 125 -1.10 -0.70 -16.32
CA ASP A 125 -0.12 0.25 -16.86
C ASP A 125 0.28 1.41 -15.92
N ARG A 126 -0.20 1.41 -14.67
CA ARG A 126 0.19 2.39 -13.63
C ARG A 126 1.05 1.82 -12.51
N CYS A 127 1.15 0.50 -12.43
CA CYS A 127 1.93 -0.23 -11.44
C CYS A 127 3.05 -1.02 -12.11
N LEU A 128 4.30 -0.73 -11.77
CA LEU A 128 5.46 -1.56 -12.13
C LEU A 128 5.75 -2.55 -10.99
N VAL A 129 5.82 -3.84 -11.31
CA VAL A 129 6.13 -4.90 -10.35
C VAL A 129 7.52 -5.47 -10.61
N ILE A 130 8.36 -5.47 -9.58
CA ILE A 130 9.72 -6.03 -9.62
C ILE A 130 9.75 -7.22 -8.65
N CYS A 131 9.85 -8.43 -9.19
CA CYS A 131 9.99 -9.67 -8.42
C CYS A 131 11.39 -10.29 -8.65
N ARG A 132 12.03 -10.86 -7.62
CA ARG A 132 13.18 -11.74 -7.80
C ARG A 132 12.70 -13.17 -8.10
N VAL A 133 13.14 -13.74 -9.22
CA VAL A 133 12.93 -15.16 -9.56
C VAL A 133 14.03 -15.99 -8.87
N MET A 134 13.90 -16.27 -7.58
CA MET A 134 14.76 -17.26 -6.91
C MET A 134 14.11 -17.76 -5.61
N MET A 135 13.34 -18.85 -5.71
CA MET A 135 13.12 -19.79 -4.62
C MET A 135 13.04 -21.21 -5.20
N LYS A 136 13.81 -22.14 -4.61
CA LYS A 136 13.83 -23.58 -4.94
C LYS A 136 12.41 -24.16 -4.95
N ARG A 137 12.15 -25.07 -5.91
CA ARG A 137 10.87 -25.74 -6.26
C ARG A 137 9.90 -24.94 -7.13
N LEU A 138 10.30 -24.74 -8.39
CA LEU A 138 9.37 -24.87 -9.52
C LEU A 138 8.98 -26.36 -9.65
N THR A 139 8.00 -26.83 -8.87
CA THR A 139 7.20 -27.97 -9.32
C THR A 139 6.17 -27.42 -10.29
N ALA A 140 6.32 -27.82 -11.55
CA ALA A 140 5.36 -27.60 -12.62
C ALA A 140 4.02 -28.28 -12.27
N SER A 141 3.18 -27.63 -11.48
CA SER A 141 1.73 -27.84 -11.41
C SER A 141 1.13 -26.75 -10.55
N GLY A 142 0.32 -25.87 -11.16
CA GLY A 142 -0.57 -24.96 -10.44
C GLY A 142 -0.01 -23.55 -10.16
N HIS A 143 -0.51 -22.59 -10.94
CA HIS A 143 -0.78 -21.22 -10.50
C HIS A 143 0.36 -20.40 -9.86
N LEU A 144 1.19 -19.76 -10.69
CA LEU A 144 1.89 -18.53 -10.28
C LEU A 144 0.86 -17.37 -10.21
N LYS A 145 0.11 -17.28 -9.10
CA LYS A 145 -0.83 -16.18 -8.82
C LYS A 145 -0.15 -14.87 -8.39
N SER A 146 1.17 -14.84 -8.23
CA SER A 146 1.86 -13.77 -7.50
C SER A 146 2.91 -12.97 -8.28
N CYS A 147 3.37 -13.39 -9.45
CA CYS A 147 4.28 -12.58 -10.27
C CYS A 147 4.06 -12.86 -11.75
N ILE A 148 3.51 -11.87 -12.45
CA ILE A 148 3.91 -11.35 -13.77
C ILE A 148 2.87 -10.27 -14.13
N ILE A 149 3.23 -9.00 -13.94
CA ILE A 149 2.83 -7.91 -14.85
C ILE A 149 4.05 -6.98 -14.96
N ILE A 150 4.83 -7.18 -16.03
CA ILE A 150 5.75 -6.16 -16.53
C ILE A 150 4.93 -5.33 -17.51
N THR A 151 4.59 -4.08 -17.17
CA THR A 151 4.20 -3.12 -18.21
C THR A 151 5.34 -2.12 -18.44
N ARG A 152 5.76 -2.05 -19.70
CA ARG A 152 6.67 -1.04 -20.27
C ARG A 152 6.32 0.37 -19.81
N LEU A 153 7.26 1.02 -19.13
CA LEU A 153 7.30 2.47 -18.98
C LEU A 153 7.83 3.09 -20.30
N SER A 154 6.95 3.28 -21.28
CA SER A 154 7.26 4.14 -22.42
C SER A 154 6.02 4.88 -22.89
N GLY A 155 5.93 6.16 -22.51
CA GLY A 155 5.27 7.19 -23.31
C GLY A 155 3.76 7.10 -23.49
N THR A 156 2.97 7.25 -22.43
CA THR A 156 1.58 7.71 -22.58
C THR A 156 1.29 8.81 -21.57
N LYS A 157 0.81 9.96 -22.09
CA LYS A 157 0.33 11.10 -21.31
C LYS A 157 -0.70 10.62 -20.30
N SER A 158 -0.43 10.85 -19.02
CA SER A 158 -1.35 10.57 -17.93
C SER A 158 -2.65 11.33 -18.19
N ARG A 159 -3.72 10.64 -18.62
CA ARG A 159 -5.07 11.19 -18.52
C ARG A 159 -5.37 11.23 -17.02
N ARG A 160 -5.26 12.41 -16.40
CA ARG A 160 -5.84 12.67 -15.07
C ARG A 160 -7.32 12.29 -15.18
N THR A 161 -7.68 11.11 -14.70
CA THR A 161 -9.06 10.87 -14.31
C THR A 161 -9.31 11.83 -13.17
N ASN A 162 -10.35 12.67 -13.27
CA ASN A 162 -10.86 13.48 -12.17
C ASN A 162 -11.41 12.55 -11.08
N SER A 163 -10.56 11.73 -10.45
CA SER A 163 -10.88 10.97 -9.26
C SER A 163 -10.63 11.87 -8.08
N ARG A 164 -11.54 12.84 -7.88
CA ARG A 164 -11.86 13.24 -6.51
C ARG A 164 -12.12 11.92 -5.79
N ILE A 165 -11.33 11.61 -4.75
CA ILE A 165 -11.61 10.50 -3.83
C ILE A 165 -13.11 10.57 -3.55
N SER A 166 -13.85 9.55 -3.99
CA SER A 166 -15.31 9.59 -3.87
C SER A 166 -15.64 9.90 -2.41
N PRO A 167 -16.42 10.96 -2.11
CA PRO A 167 -16.82 11.25 -0.74
C PRO A 167 -17.50 10.05 -0.06
N ARG A 168 -18.01 9.09 -0.84
CA ARG A 168 -18.53 7.80 -0.35
C ARG A 168 -17.46 6.87 0.23
N ILE A 169 -16.25 6.79 -0.32
CA ILE A 169 -15.16 5.97 0.24
C ILE A 169 -14.71 6.59 1.56
N TYR A 170 -14.50 7.91 1.57
CA TYR A 170 -14.12 8.64 2.79
C TYR A 170 -15.19 8.56 3.89
N SER A 171 -16.48 8.66 3.53
CA SER A 171 -17.60 8.55 4.49
C SER A 171 -17.93 7.12 4.91
N ALA A 172 -17.76 6.12 4.05
CA ALA A 172 -17.90 4.71 4.44
C ALA A 172 -16.81 4.29 5.44
N LEU A 173 -15.59 4.83 5.30
CA LEU A 173 -14.48 4.60 6.22
C LEU A 173 -14.64 5.34 7.57
N LYS A 174 -15.32 6.49 7.60
CA LYS A 174 -15.71 7.16 8.87
C LYS A 174 -16.88 6.48 9.59
N ARG A 175 -17.74 5.75 8.87
CA ARG A 175 -18.95 5.11 9.43
C ARG A 175 -18.67 3.77 10.13
N SER A 176 -17.50 3.17 9.95
CA SER A 176 -17.04 2.04 10.77
C SER A 176 -16.53 2.54 12.13
N LYS A 177 -17.41 3.13 12.94
CA LYS A 177 -17.18 3.20 14.40
C LYS A 177 -17.30 1.77 14.94
N PRO A 178 -16.43 1.34 15.87
CA PRO A 178 -16.69 0.11 16.61
C PRO A 178 -17.99 0.31 17.39
N SER A 179 -19.00 -0.51 17.11
CA SER A 179 -20.14 -0.71 18.00
C SER A 179 -19.65 -1.48 19.23
N GLY A 180 -18.91 -0.78 20.09
CA GLY A 180 -18.50 -1.25 21.40
C GLY A 180 -19.01 -0.26 22.43
N LYS A 181 -20.12 -0.61 23.09
CA LYS A 181 -20.54 0.07 24.32
C LYS A 181 -19.37 -0.01 25.31
N CYS A 182 -18.74 1.14 25.62
CA CYS A 182 -17.90 1.24 26.80
C CYS A 182 -18.83 1.62 27.98
N PRO A 183 -18.88 0.85 29.08
CA PRO A 183 -19.75 1.18 30.20
C PRO A 183 -19.32 2.48 30.87
N ARG A 184 -20.32 3.14 31.43
CA ARG A 184 -20.22 4.42 32.15
C ARG A 184 -19.13 4.38 33.23
N ARG A 185 -18.30 5.43 33.19
CA ARG A 185 -17.82 6.24 34.32
C ARG A 185 -18.33 5.74 35.69
N ILE A 186 -17.44 5.19 36.50
CA ILE A 186 -17.58 5.17 37.96
C ILE A 186 -16.48 6.08 38.51
N ARG A 187 -16.92 6.88 39.48
CA ARG A 187 -16.37 8.11 40.07
C ARG A 187 -14.87 8.19 40.26
#